data_AF-A0A349H5W8-F1
#
_entry.id   AF-A0A349H5W8-F1
#
_cell.length_a   1.000
_cell.length_b   1.000
_cell.length_c   1.000
_cell.angle_alpha   90.00
_cell.angle_beta   90.00
_cell.angle_gamma   90.00
#
_symmetry.space_group_name_H-M   'P 1'
#
loop_
_entity.id
_entity.type
_entity.pdbx_description
1 polymer ?
#
loop_
_entity_poly.entity_id
_entity_poly.type
_entity_poly.pdbx_seq_one_letter_code
_entity_poly.pdbx_strand_id
1 'polypeptide(L)'
;MEQAEQYKAVMAEIIAKQSIILGPDMAVARAKKVSGIDVNEKGEITEVTGDPAEALKQLIDTYVELSGQIVKNALGPIFTKYPDIKQ
;
A
#
# COMPACT_ATOMS: atom_id res chain seq x y z
N MET A 1 14.75 -12.99 18.77
CA MET A 1 14.26 -12.67 17.42
C MET A 1 14.06 -11.18 17.38
N GLU A 2 14.95 -10.50 16.67
CA GLU A 2 15.16 -9.05 16.72
C GLU A 2 13.94 -8.34 16.11
N GLN A 3 13.40 -7.34 16.80
CA GLN A 3 12.12 -6.67 16.50
C GLN A 3 11.96 -6.25 15.02
N ALA A 4 13.06 -5.91 14.33
CA ALA A 4 13.08 -5.58 12.92
C ALA A 4 12.60 -6.73 12.00
N GLU A 5 12.92 -7.98 12.33
CA GLU A 5 12.49 -9.15 11.56
C GLU A 5 10.98 -9.41 11.71
N GLN A 6 10.40 -9.08 12.88
CA GLN A 6 8.95 -9.11 13.05
C GLN A 6 8.26 -8.04 12.18
N TYR A 7 8.81 -6.83 12.13
CA TYR A 7 8.28 -5.78 11.25
C TYR A 7 8.37 -6.17 9.77
N LYS A 8 9.49 -6.74 9.32
CA LYS A 8 9.60 -7.28 7.95
C LYS A 8 8.54 -8.33 7.65
N ALA A 9 8.34 -9.29 8.54
CA ALA A 9 7.34 -10.34 8.37
C ALA A 9 5.93 -9.76 8.24
N VAL A 10 5.55 -8.83 9.13
CA VAL A 10 4.24 -8.15 9.09
C VAL A 10 4.06 -7.37 7.81
N MET A 11 5.05 -6.57 7.40
CA MET A 11 4.97 -5.80 6.16
C MET A 11 4.88 -6.72 4.92
N ALA A 12 5.61 -7.84 4.89
CA ALA A 12 5.52 -8.83 3.82
C ALA A 12 4.13 -9.49 3.75
N GLU A 13 3.54 -9.85 4.90
CA GLU A 13 2.16 -10.35 4.95
C GLU A 13 1.14 -9.33 4.44
N ILE A 14 1.34 -8.04 4.76
CA ILE A 14 0.48 -6.96 4.24
C ILE A 14 0.61 -6.89 2.72
N ILE A 15 1.83 -6.87 2.16
CA ILE A 15 2.05 -6.82 0.71
C ILE A 15 1.41 -8.04 0.02
N ALA A 16 1.55 -9.22 0.60
CA ALA A 16 0.92 -10.44 0.08
C ALA A 16 -0.61 -10.34 0.06
N LYS A 17 -1.23 -9.86 1.15
CA LYS A 17 -2.69 -9.64 1.18
C LYS A 17 -3.14 -8.58 0.19
N GLN A 18 -2.39 -7.48 0.06
CA GLN A 18 -2.70 -6.43 -0.91
C GLN A 18 -2.52 -6.91 -2.35
N SER A 19 -1.59 -7.82 -2.62
CA SER A 19 -1.41 -8.44 -3.94
C SER A 19 -2.64 -9.23 -4.38
N ILE A 20 -3.36 -9.86 -3.44
CA ILE A 20 -4.62 -10.56 -3.72
C ILE A 20 -5.75 -9.55 -4.05
N ILE A 21 -5.78 -8.41 -3.37
CA ILE A 21 -6.87 -7.42 -3.51
C ILE A 21 -6.68 -6.50 -4.73
N LEU A 22 -5.45 -5.99 -4.92
CA LEU A 22 -5.11 -4.96 -5.89
C LEU A 22 -4.43 -5.53 -7.15
N GLY A 23 -4.00 -6.78 -7.11
CA GLY A 23 -3.08 -7.39 -8.07
C GLY A 23 -1.60 -7.22 -7.64
N PRO A 24 -0.74 -8.19 -8.00
CA PRO A 24 0.65 -8.24 -7.54
C PRO A 24 1.46 -7.01 -7.96
N ASP A 25 1.35 -6.59 -9.22
CA ASP A 25 2.12 -5.46 -9.75
C ASP A 25 1.80 -4.16 -9.00
N MET A 26 0.51 -3.91 -8.74
CA MET A 26 0.05 -2.71 -8.03
C MET A 26 0.48 -2.72 -6.57
N ALA A 27 0.39 -3.87 -5.90
CA ALA A 27 0.82 -3.99 -4.51
C ALA A 27 2.32 -3.73 -4.36
N VAL A 28 3.14 -4.39 -5.17
CA VAL A 28 4.60 -4.21 -5.16
C VAL A 28 4.98 -2.77 -5.55
N ALA A 29 4.37 -2.21 -6.60
CA ALA A 29 4.65 -0.84 -7.03
C ALA A 29 4.29 0.21 -5.97
N ARG A 30 3.30 -0.07 -5.12
CA ARG A 30 2.94 0.79 -3.99
C ARG A 30 3.93 0.63 -2.83
N ALA A 31 4.26 -0.60 -2.46
CA ALA A 31 5.24 -0.87 -1.41
C ALA A 31 6.61 -0.26 -1.72
N LYS A 32 7.05 -0.28 -2.97
CA LYS A 32 8.30 0.36 -3.44
C LYS A 32 8.34 1.89 -3.27
N LYS A 33 7.22 2.56 -2.98
CA LYS A 33 7.17 4.01 -2.72
C LYS A 33 7.39 4.36 -1.25
N VAL A 34 7.40 3.37 -0.37
CA VAL A 34 7.57 3.57 1.06
C VAL A 34 9.04 3.82 1.33
N SER A 35 9.35 5.00 1.88
CA SER A 35 10.69 5.30 2.33
C SER A 35 11.04 4.40 3.52
N GLY A 36 12.27 3.88 3.55
CA GLY A 36 12.72 3.04 4.66
C GLY A 36 12.52 1.54 4.45
N ILE A 37 11.96 1.09 3.32
CA ILE A 37 12.01 -0.32 2.91
C ILE A 37 12.46 -0.47 1.47
N ASP A 38 13.21 -1.54 1.20
CA ASP A 38 13.43 -2.02 -0.15
C ASP A 38 12.63 -3.28 -0.40
N VAL A 39 11.93 -3.30 -1.54
CA VAL A 39 11.03 -4.38 -1.94
C VAL A 39 11.44 -4.89 -3.31
N ASN A 40 11.64 -6.19 -3.42
CA ASN A 40 11.96 -6.81 -4.71
C ASN A 40 10.71 -6.96 -5.59
N GLU A 41 10.88 -7.47 -6.81
CA GLU A 41 9.76 -7.66 -7.75
C GLU A 41 8.73 -8.70 -7.30
N LYS A 42 9.09 -9.57 -6.36
CA LYS A 42 8.19 -10.59 -5.78
C LYS A 42 7.39 -10.07 -4.59
N GLY A 43 7.61 -8.81 -4.18
CA GLY A 43 6.98 -8.24 -2.99
C GLY A 43 7.64 -8.62 -1.67
N GLU A 44 8.85 -9.18 -1.71
CA GLU A 44 9.63 -9.49 -0.51
C GLU A 44 10.46 -8.28 -0.10
N ILE A 45 10.54 -8.04 1.22
CA ILE A 45 11.33 -6.94 1.78
C ILE A 45 12.77 -7.39 1.94
N THR A 46 13.67 -6.76 1.21
CA THR A 46 15.10 -7.08 1.24
C THR A 46 15.84 -6.28 2.30
N GLU A 47 15.40 -5.05 2.58
CA GLU A 47 16.03 -4.17 3.54
C GLU A 47 15.01 -3.28 4.26
N VAL A 48 15.30 -2.93 5.52
CA VAL A 48 14.56 -1.92 6.28
C VAL A 48 15.60 -0.96 6.85
N THR A 49 15.46 0.32 6.55
CA THR A 49 16.36 1.39 7.00
C THR A 49 15.60 2.37 7.89
N GLY A 50 16.29 2.90 8.92
CA GLY A 50 15.65 3.81 9.88
C GLY A 50 14.76 3.07 10.90
N ASP A 51 13.63 3.67 11.27
CA ASP A 51 12.66 3.10 12.21
C ASP A 51 11.67 2.15 11.50
N PRO A 52 11.68 0.83 11.79
CA PRO A 52 10.76 -0.13 11.19
C PRO A 52 9.29 0.15 11.49
N ALA A 53 8.97 0.77 12.63
CA ALA A 53 7.59 1.12 12.99
C ALA A 53 7.05 2.23 12.08
N GLU A 54 7.89 3.22 11.78
CA GLU A 54 7.54 4.30 10.87
C GLU A 54 7.35 3.78 9.44
N ALA A 55 8.24 2.90 8.98
CA ALA A 55 8.13 2.27 7.66
C ALA A 55 6.84 1.44 7.51
N LEU A 56 6.49 0.65 8.52
CA LEU A 56 5.21 -0.09 8.54
C LEU A 56 4.01 0.86 8.45
N LYS A 57 4.03 1.95 9.22
CA LYS A 57 2.96 2.95 9.18
C LYS A 57 2.84 3.56 7.78
N GLN A 58 3.94 3.96 7.16
CA GLN A 58 3.95 4.54 5.81
C GLN A 58 3.45 3.54 4.74
N LEU A 59 3.76 2.25 4.89
CA LEU A 59 3.23 1.19 4.04
C LEU A 59 1.70 1.10 4.12
N ILE A 60 1.16 1.11 5.34
CA ILE A 60 -0.30 1.10 5.55
C ILE A 60 -0.94 2.34 4.95
N ASP A 61 -0.38 3.52 5.25
CA ASP A 61 -0.89 4.81 4.76
C ASP A 61 -0.95 4.84 3.22
N THR A 62 0.08 4.31 2.54
CA THR A 62 0.13 4.19 1.07
C THR A 62 -1.04 3.36 0.49
N TYR A 63 -1.40 2.25 1.13
CA TYR A 63 -2.50 1.40 0.65
C TYR A 63 -3.88 2.00 0.94
N VAL A 64 -4.02 2.67 2.09
CA VAL A 64 -5.24 3.43 2.42
C VAL A 64 -5.46 4.56 1.41
N GLU A 65 -4.41 5.32 1.10
CA GLU A 65 -4.47 6.40 0.11
C GLU A 65 -4.92 5.88 -1.26
N LEU A 66 -4.31 4.80 -1.74
CA LEU A 66 -4.70 4.16 -3.00
C LEU A 66 -6.17 3.73 -2.97
N SER A 67 -6.63 3.10 -1.89
CA SER A 67 -8.03 2.69 -1.77
C SER A 67 -8.98 3.89 -1.89
N GLY A 68 -8.64 5.01 -1.26
CA GLY A 68 -9.38 6.27 -1.40
C GLY A 68 -9.38 6.80 -2.83
N GLN A 69 -8.25 6.72 -3.53
CA GLN A 69 -8.14 7.11 -4.95
C GLN A 69 -9.00 6.21 -5.85
N ILE A 70 -9.00 4.90 -5.62
CA ILE A 70 -9.81 3.94 -6.38
C ILE A 70 -11.30 4.27 -6.24
N VAL A 71 -11.76 4.49 -5.00
CA VAL A 71 -13.15 4.88 -4.75
C VAL A 71 -13.49 6.20 -5.43
N LYS A 72 -12.65 7.24 -5.28
CA LYS A 72 -12.87 8.55 -5.93
C LYS A 72 -12.96 8.41 -7.45
N ASN A 73 -12.05 7.65 -8.06
CA ASN A 73 -12.02 7.44 -9.51
C ASN A 73 -13.24 6.66 -10.01
N ALA A 74 -13.73 5.69 -9.24
CA ALA A 74 -14.93 4.93 -9.58
C ALA A 74 -16.21 5.78 -9.46
N LEU A 75 -16.27 6.68 -8.48
CA LEU A 75 -17.43 7.53 -8.25
C LEU A 75 -17.50 8.73 -9.20
N GLY A 76 -16.36 9.24 -9.68
CA GLY A 76 -16.30 10.40 -10.60
C GLY A 76 -17.26 10.31 -11.79
N PRO A 77 -17.21 9.23 -12.60
CA PRO A 77 -18.13 9.02 -13.71
C PRO A 77 -19.61 8.94 -13.31
N ILE A 78 -19.90 8.50 -12.08
CA ILE A 78 -21.27 8.46 -11.56
C ILE A 78 -21.77 9.89 -11.35
N PHE A 79 -20.98 10.76 -10.73
CA PHE A 79 -21.38 12.17 -10.55
C PHE A 79 -21.47 12.92 -11.87
N THR A 80 -20.65 12.58 -12.87
CA THR A 80 -20.83 13.10 -14.23
C THR A 80 -22.18 12.72 -14.84
N LYS A 81 -22.75 11.56 -14.48
CA LYS A 81 -24.09 11.14 -14.93
C LYS A 81 -25.23 11.83 -14.17
N TYR A 82 -24.97 12.34 -12.96
CA TYR A 82 -25.97 12.98 -12.09
C TYR A 82 -25.50 14.40 -11.66
N PRO A 83 -25.39 15.35 -12.60
CA PRO A 83 -24.76 16.66 -12.36
C PRO A 83 -25.52 17.55 -11.36
N ASP A 84 -26.80 17.27 -11.12
CA ASP A 84 -27.65 18.08 -10.23
C ASP A 84 -27.52 17.71 -8.74
N ILE A 85 -26.81 16.61 -8.41
CA ILE A 85 -26.55 16.20 -7.03
C ILE A 85 -25.35 16.98 -6.48
N LYS A 86 -25.56 17.76 -5.41
CA LYS A 86 -24.48 18.45 -4.68
C LYS A 86 -23.79 17.49 -3.70
N GLN A 87 -22.45 17.51 -3.71
CA GLN A 87 -21.58 16.79 -2.77
C GLN A 87 -20.94 17.73 -1.78
#